data_AF-A0A243PK28-F1
#
_entry.id   AF-A0A243PK28-F1
#
_cell.length_a   1.000
_cell.length_b   1.000
_cell.length_c   1.000
_cell.angle_alpha   90.00
_cell.angle_beta   90.00
_cell.angle_gamma   90.00
#
_symmetry.space_group_name_H-M   'P 1'
#
loop_
_entity.id
_entity.type
_entity.pdbx_description
1 polymer ?
#
loop_
_entity_poly.entity_id
_entity_poly.type
_entity_poly.pdbx_seq_one_letter_code
_entity_poly.pdbx_strand_id
1 'polypeptide(L)'
;MTELELKDEALKQLVDAFYARVRADADLGPIFNDAIDDWPEHLEKLAAFWSSVMLASGRYKGQPVPAHLKHRSRITPALFDRWLALWDCTTNEMMAPDAAAALQAKAKRIAESLQLAMFFRLDRPSVADGEAGSIHCERRVPTHA
;
A
#
# COMPACT_ATOMS: atom_id res chain seq x y z
N MET A 1 -32.40 6.83 5.77
CA MET A 1 -31.26 5.96 6.13
C MET A 1 -30.68 6.45 7.44
N THR A 2 -29.91 5.62 8.14
CA THR A 2 -29.07 6.06 9.26
C THR A 2 -27.63 6.12 8.75
N GLU A 3 -27.19 7.30 8.33
CA GLU A 3 -25.79 7.55 7.99
C GLU A 3 -24.89 7.31 9.20
N LEU A 4 -23.74 6.67 8.98
CA LEU A 4 -22.80 6.32 10.04
C LEU A 4 -21.87 7.49 10.38
N GLU A 5 -21.72 7.75 11.69
CA GLU A 5 -20.67 8.63 12.22
C GLU A 5 -19.31 7.94 12.24
N LEU A 6 -18.24 8.73 12.35
CA LEU A 6 -16.86 8.25 12.33
C LEU A 6 -16.44 7.62 13.68
N LYS A 7 -16.63 6.29 13.83
CA LYS A 7 -16.28 5.47 15.02
C LYS A 7 -15.84 4.06 14.62
N ASP A 8 -15.15 3.33 15.52
CA ASP A 8 -14.57 2.01 15.20
C ASP A 8 -15.57 0.99 14.63
N GLU A 9 -16.81 0.88 15.14
CA GLU A 9 -17.78 -0.06 14.57
C GLU A 9 -18.23 0.33 13.15
N ALA A 10 -18.35 1.64 12.89
CA ALA A 10 -18.70 2.16 11.58
C ALA A 10 -17.56 1.97 10.57
N LEU A 11 -16.32 2.21 11.00
CA LEU A 11 -15.13 1.94 10.20
C LEU A 11 -15.00 0.45 9.86
N LYS A 12 -15.35 -0.47 10.78
CA LYS A 12 -15.39 -1.90 10.46
C LYS A 12 -16.45 -2.22 9.40
N GLN A 13 -17.69 -1.75 9.58
CA GLN A 13 -18.78 -1.98 8.62
C GLN A 13 -18.46 -1.42 7.22
N LEU A 14 -17.89 -0.22 7.17
CA LEU A 14 -17.42 0.42 5.94
C LEU A 14 -16.33 -0.42 5.25
N VAL A 15 -15.33 -0.91 6.00
CA VAL A 15 -14.25 -1.74 5.48
C VAL A 15 -14.78 -3.08 4.96
N ASP A 16 -15.67 -3.75 5.71
CA ASP A 16 -16.29 -5.02 5.31
C ASP A 16 -17.07 -4.85 3.98
N ALA A 17 -17.91 -3.81 3.88
CA ALA A 17 -18.72 -3.52 2.69
C ALA A 17 -17.88 -3.08 1.48
N PHE A 18 -16.88 -2.24 1.70
CA PHE A 18 -15.96 -1.80 0.64
C PHE A 18 -15.14 -2.96 0.08
N TYR A 19 -14.57 -3.82 0.94
CA TYR A 19 -13.79 -4.95 0.45
C TYR A 19 -14.65 -6.06 -0.16
N ALA A 20 -15.93 -6.20 0.21
CA ALA A 20 -16.87 -7.03 -0.54
C ALA A 20 -16.99 -6.58 -2.01
N ARG A 21 -16.95 -5.27 -2.28
CA ARG A 21 -16.95 -4.71 -3.64
C ARG A 21 -15.62 -4.91 -4.34
N VAL A 22 -14.50 -4.61 -3.66
CA VAL A 22 -13.13 -4.83 -4.21
C VAL A 22 -12.91 -6.29 -4.62
N ARG A 23 -13.44 -7.26 -3.89
CA ARG A 23 -13.32 -8.70 -4.19
C ARG A 23 -14.14 -9.17 -5.40
N ALA A 24 -15.25 -8.48 -5.69
CA ALA A 24 -16.13 -8.74 -6.81
C ALA A 24 -15.76 -7.94 -8.08
N ASP A 25 -14.88 -6.95 -7.94
CA ASP A 25 -14.39 -6.13 -9.03
C ASP A 25 -13.48 -6.93 -9.98
N ALA A 26 -13.65 -6.76 -11.28
CA ALA A 26 -12.96 -7.56 -12.29
C ALA A 26 -11.44 -7.32 -12.37
N ASP A 27 -10.98 -6.10 -12.07
CA ASP A 27 -9.56 -5.71 -12.21
C ASP A 27 -8.82 -5.78 -10.86
N LEU A 28 -9.49 -5.35 -9.78
CA LEU A 28 -8.94 -5.37 -8.43
C LEU A 28 -9.08 -6.75 -7.76
N GLY A 29 -10.22 -7.41 -7.95
CA GLY A 29 -10.57 -8.68 -7.29
C GLY A 29 -9.49 -9.74 -7.42
N PRO A 30 -8.97 -10.06 -8.63
CA PRO A 30 -7.88 -11.02 -8.79
C PRO A 30 -6.60 -10.65 -8.02
N ILE A 31 -6.28 -9.37 -7.87
CA ILE A 31 -5.06 -8.94 -7.17
C ILE A 31 -5.18 -9.17 -5.66
N PHE A 32 -6.36 -8.90 -5.09
CA PHE A 32 -6.61 -9.10 -3.66
C PHE A 32 -6.92 -10.57 -3.31
N ASN A 33 -7.73 -11.25 -4.11
CA ASN A 33 -8.11 -12.65 -3.86
C ASN A 33 -6.91 -13.62 -4.00
N ASP A 34 -5.94 -13.33 -4.87
CA ASP A 34 -4.70 -14.11 -5.00
C ASP A 34 -3.65 -13.81 -3.89
N ALA A 35 -3.87 -12.76 -3.10
CA ALA A 35 -2.89 -12.24 -2.13
C ALA A 35 -3.34 -12.33 -0.66
N ILE A 36 -4.56 -12.81 -0.42
CA ILE A 36 -5.21 -12.86 0.90
C ILE A 36 -5.92 -14.21 1.05
N ASP A 37 -5.27 -15.12 1.78
CA ASP A 37 -5.86 -16.41 2.16
C ASP A 37 -6.91 -16.22 3.28
N ASP A 38 -6.53 -15.56 4.38
CA ASP A 38 -7.43 -15.25 5.51
C ASP A 38 -8.06 -13.86 5.36
N TRP A 39 -9.28 -13.85 4.83
CA TRP A 39 -10.08 -12.64 4.68
C TRP A 39 -10.54 -12.01 6.00
N PRO A 40 -11.06 -12.76 7.00
CA PRO A 40 -11.35 -12.24 8.33
C PRO A 40 -10.19 -11.48 8.99
N GLU A 41 -8.97 -12.06 9.09
CA GLU A 41 -7.80 -11.39 9.68
C GLU A 41 -7.46 -10.11 8.90
N HIS A 42 -7.50 -10.19 7.57
CA HIS A 42 -7.17 -9.05 6.71
C HIS A 42 -8.16 -7.88 6.90
N LEU A 43 -9.45 -8.16 7.06
CA LEU A 43 -10.47 -7.14 7.32
C LEU A 43 -10.33 -6.51 8.71
N GLU A 44 -10.02 -7.27 9.76
CA GLU A 44 -9.73 -6.71 11.09
C GLU A 44 -8.50 -5.79 11.06
N LYS A 45 -7.45 -6.19 10.35
CA LYS A 45 -6.22 -5.42 10.14
C LYS A 45 -6.46 -4.13 9.35
N LEU A 46 -7.39 -4.13 8.40
CA LEU A 46 -7.83 -2.94 7.66
C LEU A 46 -8.72 -2.02 8.50
N ALA A 47 -9.63 -2.56 9.33
CA ALA A 47 -10.41 -1.77 10.28
C ALA A 47 -9.49 -1.09 11.32
N ALA A 48 -8.48 -1.82 11.83
CA ALA A 48 -7.44 -1.26 12.68
C ALA A 48 -6.59 -0.19 11.97
N PHE A 49 -6.33 -0.33 10.66
CA PHE A 49 -5.64 0.68 9.85
C PHE A 49 -6.46 1.97 9.78
N TRP A 50 -7.73 1.88 9.39
CA TRP A 50 -8.61 3.04 9.30
C TRP A 50 -8.85 3.71 10.66
N SER A 51 -8.98 2.92 11.74
CA SER A 51 -9.03 3.42 13.12
C SER A 51 -7.76 4.19 13.50
N SER A 52 -6.56 3.65 13.25
CA SER A 52 -5.29 4.39 13.44
C SER A 52 -5.22 5.67 12.61
N VAL A 53 -5.71 5.62 11.36
CA VAL A 53 -5.57 6.68 10.37
C VAL A 53 -6.54 7.84 10.60
N MET A 54 -7.75 7.57 11.11
CA MET A 54 -8.83 8.55 11.29
C MET A 54 -9.04 8.97 12.74
N LEU A 55 -8.92 8.03 13.68
CA LEU A 55 -9.20 8.21 15.11
C LEU A 55 -7.92 8.25 15.98
N ALA A 56 -6.74 8.19 15.35
CA ALA A 56 -5.43 8.17 15.99
C ALA A 56 -5.23 7.03 17.03
N SER A 57 -6.05 5.99 16.98
CA SER A 57 -6.11 4.92 18.00
C SER A 57 -4.84 4.08 18.13
N GLY A 58 -3.93 4.15 17.16
CA GLY A 58 -2.65 3.45 17.15
C GLY A 58 -2.75 1.92 17.08
N ARG A 59 -3.93 1.36 16.80
CA ARG A 59 -4.20 -0.10 16.75
C ARG A 59 -3.36 -0.80 15.67
N TYR A 60 -3.29 -0.24 14.47
CA TYR A 60 -2.47 -0.77 13.38
C TYR A 60 -0.97 -0.52 13.57
N LYS A 61 -0.18 -1.59 13.44
CA LYS A 61 1.30 -1.59 13.55
C LYS A 61 2.02 -1.99 12.25
N GLY A 62 1.29 -2.16 11.14
CA GLY A 62 1.86 -2.57 9.86
C GLY A 62 2.57 -1.45 9.10
N GLN A 63 3.15 -1.78 7.94
CA GLN A 63 3.79 -0.83 7.03
C GLN A 63 3.16 -0.94 5.63
N PRO A 64 2.35 0.04 5.18
CA PRO A 64 1.62 -0.06 3.91
C PRO A 64 2.53 -0.13 2.68
N VAL A 65 3.57 0.70 2.59
CA VAL A 65 4.46 0.77 1.41
C VAL A 65 5.14 -0.58 1.12
N PRO A 66 5.83 -1.25 2.08
CA PRO A 66 6.37 -2.59 1.86
C PRO A 66 5.33 -3.65 1.47
N ALA A 67 4.08 -3.54 1.97
CA ALA A 67 3.03 -4.48 1.61
C ALA A 67 2.65 -4.35 0.13
N HIS A 68 2.41 -3.12 -0.36
CA HIS A 68 2.05 -2.91 -1.77
C HIS A 68 3.24 -3.18 -2.73
N LEU A 69 4.47 -2.88 -2.30
CA LEU A 69 5.68 -3.15 -3.09
C LEU A 69 5.89 -4.64 -3.41
N LYS A 70 5.40 -5.57 -2.58
CA LYS A 70 5.42 -7.01 -2.89
C LYS A 70 4.65 -7.36 -4.16
N HIS A 71 3.59 -6.59 -4.47
CA HIS A 71 2.68 -6.82 -5.59
C HIS A 71 2.89 -5.79 -6.72
N ARG A 72 4.02 -5.07 -6.74
CA ARG A 72 4.36 -4.00 -7.70
C ARG A 72 4.37 -4.41 -9.18
N SER A 73 4.38 -5.70 -9.49
CA SER A 73 4.27 -6.25 -10.85
C SER A 73 2.81 -6.39 -11.34
N ARG A 74 1.84 -6.31 -10.43
CA ARG A 74 0.40 -6.40 -10.70
C ARG A 74 -0.34 -5.08 -10.48
N ILE A 75 0.18 -4.22 -9.59
CA ILE A 75 -0.42 -2.92 -9.27
C ILE A 75 0.04 -1.84 -10.26
N THR A 76 -0.90 -1.07 -10.78
CA THR A 76 -0.70 0.06 -11.72
C THR A 76 -1.38 1.33 -11.19
N PRO A 77 -1.05 2.53 -11.69
CA PRO A 77 -1.72 3.77 -11.29
C PRO A 77 -3.26 3.72 -11.43
N ALA A 78 -3.75 3.22 -12.57
CA ALA A 78 -5.19 3.14 -12.85
C ALA A 78 -5.98 2.24 -11.86
N LEU A 79 -5.30 1.28 -11.22
CA LEU A 79 -5.92 0.47 -10.16
C LEU A 79 -6.09 1.26 -8.86
N PHE A 80 -5.26 2.26 -8.56
CA PHE A 80 -5.51 3.19 -7.46
C PHE A 80 -6.73 4.07 -7.75
N ASP A 81 -6.87 4.59 -8.97
CA ASP A 81 -8.04 5.39 -9.35
C ASP A 81 -9.34 4.58 -9.24
N ARG A 82 -9.32 3.32 -9.69
CA ARG A 82 -10.46 2.38 -9.57
C ARG A 82 -10.78 2.05 -8.10
N TRP A 83 -9.75 1.84 -7.27
CA TRP A 83 -9.89 1.58 -5.83
C TRP A 83 -10.50 2.80 -5.12
N LEU A 84 -10.06 4.02 -5.46
CA LEU A 84 -10.60 5.28 -4.94
C LEU A 84 -12.06 5.49 -5.36
N ALA A 85 -12.41 5.23 -6.63
CA ALA A 85 -13.80 5.36 -7.09
C ALA A 85 -14.77 4.43 -6.32
N LEU A 86 -14.36 3.19 -6.03
CA LEU A 86 -15.13 2.28 -5.17
C LEU A 86 -15.20 2.76 -3.71
N TRP A 87 -14.15 3.41 -3.21
CA TRP A 87 -14.09 3.95 -1.84
C TRP A 87 -15.00 5.16 -1.67
N ASP A 88 -14.96 6.10 -2.61
CA ASP A 88 -15.80 7.29 -2.65
C ASP A 88 -17.29 6.91 -2.75
N CYS A 89 -17.62 5.97 -3.63
CA CYS A 89 -18.96 5.36 -3.71
C CYS A 89 -19.41 4.76 -2.36
N THR A 90 -18.59 3.91 -1.75
CA THR A 90 -18.96 3.19 -0.52
C THR A 90 -19.03 4.10 0.71
N THR A 91 -18.20 5.15 0.77
CA THR A 91 -18.27 6.16 1.84
C THR A 91 -19.51 7.05 1.71
N ASN A 92 -19.86 7.50 0.49
CA ASN A 92 -21.05 8.33 0.25
C ASN A 92 -22.38 7.62 0.53
N GLU A 93 -22.44 6.29 0.42
CA GLU A 93 -23.64 5.51 0.71
C GLU A 93 -23.84 5.19 2.21
N MET A 94 -22.74 5.10 2.96
CA MET A 94 -22.74 4.56 4.33
C MET A 94 -22.47 5.59 5.43
N MET A 95 -21.66 6.61 5.17
CA MET A 95 -21.18 7.55 6.17
C MET A 95 -21.90 8.89 6.06
N ALA A 96 -21.99 9.63 7.16
CA ALA A 96 -22.46 11.02 7.13
C ALA A 96 -21.54 11.88 6.22
N PRO A 97 -22.05 12.91 5.50
CA PRO A 97 -21.29 13.58 4.45
C PRO A 97 -19.91 14.11 4.86
N ASP A 98 -19.79 14.71 6.04
CA ASP A 98 -18.52 15.22 6.56
C ASP A 98 -17.52 14.09 6.88
N ALA A 99 -18.02 12.95 7.37
CA ALA A 99 -17.22 11.76 7.63
C ALA A 99 -16.78 11.09 6.32
N ALA A 100 -17.66 11.01 5.32
CA ALA A 100 -17.34 10.53 3.97
C ALA A 100 -16.23 11.39 3.35
N ALA A 101 -16.41 12.72 3.27
CA ALA A 101 -15.42 13.65 2.74
C ALA A 101 -14.06 13.56 3.47
N ALA A 102 -14.06 13.42 4.79
CA ALA A 102 -12.83 13.24 5.58
C ALA A 102 -12.11 11.91 5.26
N LEU A 103 -12.85 10.81 5.06
CA LEU A 103 -12.32 9.51 4.66
C LEU A 103 -11.75 9.53 3.24
N GLN A 104 -12.47 10.13 2.28
CA GLN A 104 -12.05 10.27 0.88
C GLN A 104 -10.77 11.12 0.75
N ALA A 105 -10.76 12.31 1.39
CA ALA A 105 -9.60 13.20 1.41
C ALA A 105 -8.39 12.64 2.18
N LYS A 106 -8.58 11.59 3.00
CA LYS A 106 -7.48 10.81 3.60
C LYS A 106 -7.03 9.69 2.66
N ALA A 107 -7.95 8.94 2.07
CA ALA A 107 -7.68 7.85 1.13
C ALA A 107 -6.85 8.33 -0.06
N LYS A 108 -7.24 9.45 -0.69
CA LYS A 108 -6.51 10.05 -1.81
C LYS A 108 -5.04 10.34 -1.45
N ARG A 109 -4.76 10.97 -0.30
CA ARG A 109 -3.39 11.26 0.15
C ARG A 109 -2.56 10.00 0.45
N ILE A 110 -3.21 8.93 0.91
CA ILE A 110 -2.55 7.64 1.11
C ILE A 110 -2.21 7.01 -0.26
N ALA A 111 -3.14 7.05 -1.23
CA ALA A 111 -2.90 6.57 -2.59
C ALA A 111 -1.79 7.37 -3.29
N GLU A 112 -1.79 8.70 -3.20
CA GLU A 112 -0.72 9.57 -3.72
C GLU A 112 0.66 9.19 -3.15
N SER A 113 0.75 8.97 -1.83
CA SER A 113 1.98 8.56 -1.14
C SER A 113 2.45 7.14 -1.55
N LEU A 114 1.51 6.20 -1.69
CA LEU A 114 1.81 4.84 -2.17
C LEU A 114 2.28 4.84 -3.63
N GLN A 115 1.59 5.57 -4.51
CA GLN A 115 1.97 5.70 -5.92
C GLN A 115 3.36 6.33 -6.09
N LEU A 116 3.66 7.39 -5.33
CA LEU A 116 5.00 7.98 -5.30
C LEU A 116 6.04 6.93 -4.87
N ALA A 117 5.81 6.23 -3.77
CA ALA A 117 6.75 5.22 -3.25
C ALA A 117 6.91 3.98 -4.14
N MET A 118 5.94 3.66 -5.01
CA MET A 118 5.97 2.50 -5.89
C MET A 118 6.50 2.79 -7.30
N PHE A 119 6.20 3.96 -7.85
CA PHE A 119 6.47 4.29 -9.26
C PHE A 119 7.53 5.38 -9.46
N PHE A 120 7.75 6.27 -8.48
CA PHE A 120 8.77 7.31 -8.60
C PHE A 120 10.15 6.76 -8.25
N ARG A 121 10.94 6.43 -9.29
CA ARG A 121 12.38 6.25 -9.14
C ARG A 121 13.09 7.59 -9.35
N LEU A 122 13.72 8.08 -8.29
CA LEU A 122 14.96 8.83 -8.47
C LEU A 122 15.94 7.88 -9.16
N ASP A 123 16.41 8.26 -10.35
CA ASP A 123 17.51 7.53 -10.97
C ASP A 123 18.74 7.73 -10.10
N ARG A 124 19.18 6.65 -9.45
CA ARG A 124 20.52 6.61 -8.85
C ARG A 124 21.43 6.20 -9.99
N PRO A 125 22.31 7.09 -10.48
CA PRO A 125 23.17 6.76 -11.61
C PRO A 125 23.96 5.49 -11.24
N SER A 126 23.84 4.48 -12.09
CA SER A 126 24.63 3.25 -11.93
C SER A 126 26.10 3.65 -11.98
N VAL A 127 26.84 3.32 -10.91
CA VAL A 127 28.30 3.37 -10.97
C VAL A 127 28.70 2.23 -11.90
N ALA A 128 28.86 2.56 -13.19
CA ALA A 128 29.34 1.63 -14.20
C ALA A 128 30.74 1.14 -13.82
N ASP A 129 31.02 -0.14 -14.07
CA ASP A 129 32.26 -0.79 -13.69
C ASP A 129 33.49 -0.03 -14.20
N GLY A 130 34.21 0.57 -13.26
CA GLY A 130 35.48 1.22 -13.54
C GLY A 130 36.58 0.18 -13.70
N GLU A 131 36.88 -0.22 -14.93
CA GLU A 131 38.10 -0.97 -15.25
C GLU A 131 39.33 -0.18 -14.77
N ALA A 132 39.96 -0.65 -13.69
CA ALA A 132 41.05 0.05 -13.02
C ALA A 132 42.14 -0.89 -12.49
N GLY A 133 42.91 -1.47 -13.40
CA GLY A 133 44.30 -1.90 -13.15
C GLY A 133 44.51 -3.24 -12.42
N SER A 134 45.09 -4.20 -13.15
CA SER A 134 45.66 -5.42 -12.56
C SER A 134 46.78 -5.10 -11.56
N ILE A 135 46.58 -5.40 -10.27
CA ILE A 135 47.66 -5.46 -9.29
C ILE A 135 48.18 -6.91 -9.22
N HIS A 136 49.22 -7.17 -10.00
CA HIS A 136 49.91 -8.46 -10.02
C HIS A 136 50.63 -8.68 -8.67
N CYS A 137 50.34 -9.80 -7.99
CA CYS A 137 50.79 -10.06 -6.61
C CYS A 137 51.50 -11.41 -6.50
N GLU A 138 52.77 -11.47 -6.92
CA GLU A 138 53.66 -12.57 -6.56
C GLU A 138 54.91 -12.06 -5.83
N ARG A 139 55.20 -12.68 -4.68
CA ARG A 139 56.41 -12.46 -3.89
C ARG A 139 57.32 -13.68 -4.01
N ARG A 140 58.58 -13.48 -4.40
CA ARG A 140 59.65 -14.44 -4.11
C ARG A 140 61.02 -13.77 -3.93
N VAL A 141 61.77 -14.34 -2.99
CA VAL A 141 63.09 -13.97 -2.41
C VAL A 141 63.71 -15.32 -1.97
N PRO A 142 65.04 -15.54 -1.81
CA PRO A 142 66.23 -14.70 -2.04
C PRO A 142 66.93 -15.07 -3.40
N THR A 143 68.24 -15.15 -3.69
CA THR A 143 69.49 -15.28 -2.87
C THR A 143 70.78 -14.95 -3.65
N HIS A 144 71.82 -14.54 -2.91
CA HIS A 144 73.28 -14.55 -3.18
C HIS A 144 73.82 -14.98 -4.56
N ALA A 145 74.69 -14.13 -5.11
CA ALA A 145 76.12 -14.46 -5.31
C ALA A 145 76.96 -13.19 -5.06
#